data_AF-A0A2E9YE56-F1
#
_entry.id   AF-A0A2E9YE56-F1
#
_cell.length_a   1.000
_cell.length_b   1.000
_cell.length_c   1.000
_cell.angle_alpha   90.00
_cell.angle_beta   90.00
_cell.angle_gamma   90.00
#
_symmetry.space_group_name_H-M   'P 1'
#
loop_
_entity.id
_entity.type
_entity.pdbx_description
1 polymer ?
#
loop_
_entity_poly.entity_id
_entity_poly.type
_entity_poly.pdbx_seq_one_letter_code
_entity_poly.pdbx_strand_id
1 'polypeptide(L)'
;MFIEFIILQSNIRNNTQMKKNLHTFALLGATAALLFAGCKSGKDTSSTPQTRGEVRIVEYCSGPEFLTNGEYFRASATGTSPQREIAKKIARQNAEATLARAVEATVEIVAENQATQLGFGTKEEATSKFNELSRTIVNKKLTGAITICQELTMTEDKKYIAYLAIELSGGELANAYVDGLKQDERIRAEYNYDTFKDTFEEVMSNYREQ
;
A
#
# COMPACT_ATOMS: atom_id res chain seq x y z
N MET A 1 -51.82 27.52 -10.47
CA MET A 1 -52.05 28.89 -10.98
C MET A 1 -51.09 29.79 -10.22
N PHE A 2 -50.01 30.37 -10.74
CA PHE A 2 -49.55 30.69 -12.09
C PHE A 2 -48.01 30.77 -11.99
N ILE A 3 -47.27 29.96 -12.75
CA ILE A 3 -46.53 30.33 -13.98
C ILE A 3 -45.12 30.89 -13.70
N GLU A 4 -44.16 30.13 -14.23
CA GLU A 4 -42.76 30.46 -14.51
C GLU A 4 -42.60 31.75 -15.33
N PHE A 5 -41.66 32.61 -14.92
CA PHE A 5 -41.02 33.65 -15.74
C PHE A 5 -39.88 34.17 -14.83
N ILE A 6 -38.59 34.01 -15.08
CA ILE A 6 -37.77 34.72 -16.07
C ILE A 6 -36.37 34.08 -16.02
N ILE A 7 -35.92 33.46 -17.11
CA ILE A 7 -34.48 33.30 -17.41
C ILE A 7 -34.26 33.88 -18.81
N LEU A 8 -33.75 35.10 -18.85
CA LEU A 8 -32.95 35.68 -19.94
C LEU A 8 -31.74 36.28 -19.22
N GLN A 9 -30.50 35.91 -19.51
CA GLN A 9 -29.68 36.40 -20.64
C GLN A 9 -28.50 35.40 -20.78
N SER A 10 -28.44 34.59 -21.85
CA SER A 10 -27.62 34.81 -23.06
C SER A 10 -26.10 34.93 -22.83
N ASN A 11 -25.31 33.97 -23.33
CA ASN A 11 -24.13 34.28 -24.16
C ASN A 11 -23.62 33.09 -25.01
N ILE A 12 -24.03 33.09 -26.27
CA ILE A 12 -23.27 32.79 -27.50
C ILE A 12 -22.48 31.46 -27.58
N ARG A 13 -23.07 30.47 -28.27
CA ARG A 13 -22.35 29.49 -29.11
C ARG A 13 -22.49 29.94 -30.56
N ASN A 14 -21.38 30.27 -31.22
CA ASN A 14 -21.35 30.49 -32.66
C ASN A 14 -21.14 29.17 -33.40
N ASN A 15 -22.05 28.94 -34.34
CA ASN A 15 -22.04 27.92 -35.38
C ASN A 15 -21.85 28.65 -36.71
N THR A 16 -20.92 28.20 -37.55
CA THR A 16 -20.94 28.51 -38.99
C THR A 16 -20.36 27.33 -39.78
N GLN A 17 -21.23 26.37 -40.08
CA GLN A 17 -21.08 25.44 -41.20
C GLN A 17 -21.72 26.06 -42.45
N MET A 18 -20.95 26.24 -43.53
CA MET A 18 -21.45 26.58 -44.87
C MET A 18 -21.07 25.54 -45.92
N LYS A 19 -22.12 24.82 -46.33
CA LYS A 19 -22.49 24.24 -47.64
C LYS A 19 -21.56 24.35 -48.87
N LYS A 20 -21.40 23.16 -49.49
CA LYS A 20 -21.63 22.74 -50.89
C LYS A 20 -20.72 23.24 -52.03
N ASN A 21 -20.19 22.27 -52.79
CA ASN A 21 -20.04 22.16 -54.27
C ASN A 21 -19.18 20.89 -54.49
N LEU A 22 -19.61 19.72 -55.00
CA LEU A 22 -20.27 19.31 -56.26
C LEU A 22 -19.65 19.94 -57.51
N HIS A 23 -18.68 19.23 -58.13
CA HIS A 23 -18.71 18.88 -59.56
C HIS A 23 -17.62 17.85 -59.93
N THR A 24 -18.07 16.92 -60.75
CA THR A 24 -17.44 15.78 -61.42
C THR A 24 -16.27 16.20 -62.32
N PHE A 25 -15.17 15.44 -62.34
CA PHE A 25 -14.41 15.14 -63.56
C PHE A 25 -13.59 13.86 -63.36
N ALA A 26 -14.02 12.79 -64.03
CA ALA A 26 -13.22 11.61 -64.29
C ALA A 26 -12.54 11.80 -65.64
N LEU A 27 -11.22 11.61 -65.73
CA LEU A 27 -10.57 11.16 -66.95
C LEU A 27 -9.24 10.46 -66.68
N LEU A 28 -9.11 9.31 -67.32
CA LEU A 28 -7.96 8.42 -67.46
C LEU A 28 -6.63 9.13 -67.79
N GLY A 29 -5.55 8.61 -67.20
CA GLY A 29 -4.18 8.84 -67.65
C GLY A 29 -3.25 7.77 -67.07
N ALA A 30 -2.91 6.78 -67.87
CA ALA A 30 -2.01 5.68 -67.53
C ALA A 30 -0.54 6.13 -67.39
N THR A 31 0.28 5.24 -66.84
CA THR A 31 1.76 5.18 -66.84
C THR A 31 2.53 5.98 -65.78
N ALA A 32 2.98 5.28 -64.73
CA ALA A 32 4.40 4.98 -64.51
C ALA A 32 4.53 4.09 -63.27
N ALA A 33 4.92 2.83 -63.48
CA ALA A 33 5.49 1.99 -62.44
C ALA A 33 6.93 2.44 -62.15
N LEU A 34 7.41 2.10 -60.96
CA LEU A 34 8.77 2.26 -60.39
C LEU A 34 8.98 3.56 -59.60
N LEU A 35 8.88 3.45 -58.28
CA LEU A 35 9.98 3.66 -57.32
C LEU A 35 9.45 3.43 -55.88
N PHE A 36 9.43 2.16 -55.44
CA PHE A 36 9.29 1.83 -54.01
C PHE A 36 10.68 1.89 -53.36
N ALA A 37 11.03 3.03 -52.77
CA ALA A 37 12.06 3.14 -51.74
C ALA A 37 11.73 4.35 -50.85
N GLY A 38 10.95 4.11 -49.80
CA GLY A 38 10.48 5.16 -48.89
C GLY A 38 9.92 4.63 -47.57
N CYS A 39 10.46 3.55 -47.03
CA CYS A 39 10.36 3.32 -45.59
C CYS A 39 11.36 4.26 -44.91
N LYS A 40 10.92 5.13 -43.99
CA LYS A 40 11.50 5.31 -42.65
C LYS A 40 10.95 6.55 -41.92
N SER A 41 10.38 6.27 -40.75
CA SER A 41 10.27 7.16 -39.58
C SER A 41 9.09 8.13 -39.51
N GLY A 42 7.87 7.58 -39.40
CA GLY A 42 6.98 8.11 -38.36
C GLY A 42 7.67 7.88 -37.02
N LYS A 43 8.22 8.95 -36.42
CA LYS A 43 8.72 8.88 -35.05
C LYS A 43 7.49 8.74 -34.16
N ASP A 44 7.19 7.51 -33.78
CA ASP A 44 6.36 7.26 -32.61
C ASP A 44 7.00 8.02 -31.46
N THR A 45 6.31 9.07 -31.00
CA THR A 45 6.57 9.73 -29.72
C THR A 45 6.11 8.79 -28.61
N SER A 46 6.77 7.64 -28.50
CA SER A 46 6.73 6.76 -27.35
C SER A 46 8.16 6.72 -26.82
N SER A 47 8.53 7.74 -26.06
CA SER A 47 9.71 7.69 -25.21
C SER A 47 9.53 6.53 -24.23
N THR A 48 10.14 5.38 -24.53
CA THR A 48 10.33 4.31 -23.54
C THR A 48 11.27 4.81 -22.45
N PRO A 49 11.09 4.40 -21.17
CA PRO A 49 11.84 4.91 -20.01
C PRO A 49 13.37 4.94 -20.17
N GLN A 50 13.91 4.05 -21.00
CA GLN A 50 15.34 3.97 -21.35
C GLN A 50 15.91 5.28 -21.91
N THR A 51 15.10 6.10 -22.58
CA THR A 51 15.56 7.38 -23.17
C THR A 51 15.78 8.51 -22.14
N ARG A 52 15.33 8.33 -20.89
CA ARG A 52 15.52 9.30 -19.78
C ARG A 52 16.63 8.92 -18.80
N GLY A 53 17.37 7.83 -19.07
CA GLY A 53 18.34 7.27 -18.12
C GLY A 53 17.69 6.60 -16.90
N GLU A 54 16.37 6.38 -16.92
CA GLU A 54 15.65 5.69 -15.86
C GLU A 54 15.76 4.18 -16.07
N VAL A 55 16.36 3.49 -15.09
CA VAL A 55 16.43 2.03 -15.04
C VAL A 55 15.37 1.49 -14.10
N ARG A 56 14.67 0.43 -14.52
CA ARG A 56 13.70 -0.29 -13.68
C ARG A 56 14.47 -1.04 -12.59
N ILE A 57 14.22 -0.70 -11.33
CA ILE A 57 14.68 -1.48 -10.19
C ILE A 57 13.70 -2.65 -9.97
N VAL A 58 14.25 -3.85 -9.91
CA VAL A 58 13.54 -5.07 -9.47
C VAL A 58 13.77 -5.21 -7.98
N GLU A 59 12.69 -5.28 -7.21
CA GLU A 59 12.73 -5.38 -5.76
C GLU A 59 12.15 -6.73 -5.33
N TYR A 60 13.00 -7.59 -4.79
CA TYR A 60 12.59 -8.92 -4.32
C TYR A 60 11.84 -8.81 -2.99
N CYS A 61 10.90 -9.73 -2.76
CA CYS A 61 10.12 -9.79 -1.54
C CYS A 61 9.30 -8.52 -1.22
N SER A 62 9.03 -7.63 -2.18
CA SER A 62 8.29 -6.36 -1.97
C SER A 62 7.04 -6.21 -2.87
N GLY A 63 6.62 -7.27 -3.55
CA GLY A 63 5.37 -7.31 -4.33
C GLY A 63 4.09 -7.22 -3.47
N PRO A 64 2.91 -7.01 -4.09
CA PRO A 64 1.62 -6.90 -3.40
C PRO A 64 1.30 -8.07 -2.46
N GLU A 65 1.79 -9.27 -2.78
CA GLU A 65 1.64 -10.47 -1.95
C GLU A 65 2.33 -10.36 -0.58
N PHE A 66 3.29 -9.46 -0.41
CA PHE A 66 4.01 -9.23 0.85
C PHE A 66 3.47 -8.03 1.64
N LEU A 67 2.37 -7.41 1.19
CA LEU A 67 1.70 -6.35 1.94
C LEU A 67 0.80 -6.93 3.05
N THR A 68 0.66 -6.17 4.13
CA THR A 68 -0.32 -6.47 5.18
C THR A 68 -1.70 -6.61 4.56
N ASN A 69 -2.45 -7.58 5.06
CA ASN A 69 -3.84 -7.79 4.68
C ASN A 69 -4.68 -8.00 5.95
N GLY A 70 -5.98 -8.25 5.80
CA GLY A 70 -6.87 -8.39 6.96
C GLY A 70 -6.65 -9.63 7.84
N GLU A 71 -5.69 -10.50 7.52
CA GLU A 71 -5.36 -11.68 8.34
C GLU A 71 -3.93 -11.61 8.91
N TYR A 72 -3.00 -11.04 8.16
CA TYR A 72 -1.58 -11.03 8.48
C TYR A 72 -1.00 -9.64 8.39
N PHE A 73 -0.26 -9.24 9.43
CA PHE A 73 0.72 -8.17 9.33
C PHE A 73 1.91 -8.69 8.56
N ARG A 74 2.36 -7.92 7.56
CA ARG A 74 3.54 -8.27 6.77
C ARG A 74 4.50 -7.09 6.69
N ALA A 75 5.77 -7.42 6.64
CA ALA A 75 6.82 -6.42 6.44
C ALA A 75 7.95 -7.00 5.61
N SER A 76 8.39 -6.20 4.66
CA SER A 76 9.54 -6.49 3.82
C SER A 76 10.68 -5.54 4.14
N ALA A 77 11.91 -6.06 4.14
CA ALA A 77 13.08 -5.26 4.32
C ALA A 77 14.33 -5.89 3.69
N THR A 78 15.36 -5.08 3.55
CA THR A 78 16.66 -5.49 3.03
C THR A 78 17.76 -5.27 4.05
N GLY A 79 18.86 -6.00 3.87
CA GLY A 79 20.08 -5.87 4.66
C GLY A 79 21.30 -6.12 3.81
N THR A 80 22.36 -5.34 4.02
CA THR A 80 23.58 -5.41 3.21
C THR A 80 24.81 -5.58 4.08
N SER A 81 25.69 -6.52 3.72
CA SER A 81 26.96 -6.76 4.42
C SER A 81 27.93 -7.54 3.54
N PRO A 82 29.26 -7.39 3.71
CA PRO A 82 30.24 -8.31 3.12
C PRO A 82 30.15 -9.73 3.70
N GLN A 83 29.45 -9.93 4.83
CA GLN A 83 29.18 -11.25 5.41
C GLN A 83 27.72 -11.64 5.21
N ARG A 84 27.49 -12.77 4.53
CA ARG A 84 26.15 -13.28 4.21
C ARG A 84 25.20 -13.35 5.41
N GLU A 85 25.65 -13.91 6.53
CA GLU A 85 24.80 -14.08 7.70
C GLU A 85 24.48 -12.75 8.39
N ILE A 86 25.40 -11.77 8.32
CA ILE A 86 25.15 -10.42 8.83
C ILE A 86 24.13 -9.70 7.94
N ALA A 87 24.21 -9.84 6.61
CA ALA A 87 23.22 -9.25 5.70
C ALA A 87 21.80 -9.77 6.00
N LYS A 88 21.65 -11.10 6.19
CA LYS A 88 20.37 -11.72 6.57
C LYS A 88 19.88 -11.23 7.93
N LYS A 89 20.76 -11.15 8.92
CA LYS A 89 20.42 -10.63 10.26
C LYS A 89 19.91 -9.20 10.19
N ILE A 90 20.57 -8.33 9.42
CA ILE A 90 20.15 -6.94 9.22
C ILE A 90 18.78 -6.89 8.54
N ALA A 91 18.57 -7.67 7.47
CA ALA A 91 17.27 -7.74 6.79
C ALA A 91 16.14 -8.14 7.75
N ARG A 92 16.38 -9.16 8.59
CA ARG A 92 15.40 -9.60 9.60
C ARG A 92 15.09 -8.52 10.64
N GLN A 93 16.12 -7.87 11.18
CA GLN A 93 15.93 -6.80 12.16
C GLN A 93 15.16 -5.62 11.57
N ASN A 94 15.44 -5.24 10.32
CA ASN A 94 14.73 -4.17 9.64
C ASN A 94 13.26 -4.54 9.36
N ALA A 95 13.00 -5.79 9.00
CA ALA A 95 11.65 -6.29 8.77
C ALA A 95 10.86 -6.33 10.09
N GLU A 96 11.44 -6.87 11.16
CA GLU A 96 10.85 -6.89 12.51
C GLU A 96 10.53 -5.48 13.02
N ALA A 97 11.45 -4.53 12.84
CA ALA A 97 11.22 -3.14 13.24
C ALA A 97 10.06 -2.50 12.45
N THR A 98 9.92 -2.83 11.17
CA THR A 98 8.83 -2.32 10.33
C THR A 98 7.50 -2.96 10.70
N LEU A 99 7.49 -4.26 10.95
CA LEU A 99 6.34 -4.99 11.44
C LEU A 99 5.88 -4.46 12.81
N ALA A 100 6.82 -4.16 13.71
CA ALA A 100 6.55 -3.59 15.02
C ALA A 100 5.75 -2.29 14.91
N ARG A 101 6.21 -1.36 14.06
CA ARG A 101 5.55 -0.06 13.86
C ARG A 101 4.14 -0.22 13.29
N ALA A 102 3.95 -1.15 12.35
CA ALA A 102 2.63 -1.41 11.75
C ALA A 102 1.64 -1.96 12.79
N VAL A 103 2.10 -2.87 13.65
CA VAL A 103 1.29 -3.41 14.75
C VAL A 103 0.97 -2.33 15.78
N GLU A 104 1.98 -1.56 16.23
CA GLU A 104 1.79 -0.49 17.21
C GLU A 104 0.76 0.54 16.73
N ALA A 105 0.85 0.97 15.47
CA ALA A 105 -0.12 1.90 14.88
C ALA A 105 -1.54 1.32 14.84
N THR A 106 -1.67 0.03 14.49
CA THR A 106 -2.99 -0.63 14.46
C THR A 106 -3.61 -0.71 15.85
N VAL A 107 -2.80 -1.02 16.86
CA VAL A 107 -3.29 -1.13 18.24
C VAL A 107 -3.61 0.24 18.84
N GLU A 108 -2.85 1.28 18.48
CA GLU A 108 -3.16 2.66 18.85
C GLU A 108 -4.56 3.06 18.33
N ILE A 109 -4.86 2.78 17.05
CA ILE A 109 -6.19 3.04 16.47
C ILE A 109 -7.29 2.28 17.23
N VAL A 110 -7.05 1.00 17.55
CA VAL A 110 -8.01 0.19 18.32
C VAL A 110 -8.24 0.78 19.72
N ALA A 111 -7.17 1.22 20.39
CA ALA A 111 -7.25 1.83 21.71
C ALA A 111 -8.01 3.17 21.69
N GLU A 112 -7.80 4.01 20.67
CA GLU A 112 -8.53 5.27 20.49
C GLU A 112 -10.03 5.06 20.23
N ASN A 113 -10.37 4.07 19.40
CA ASN A 113 -11.76 3.68 19.13
C ASN A 113 -12.45 3.18 20.41
N GLN A 114 -11.77 2.38 21.21
CA GLN A 114 -12.28 1.87 22.48
C GLN A 114 -12.45 2.98 23.54
N ALA A 115 -11.47 3.88 23.69
CA ALA A 115 -11.56 4.99 24.63
C ALA A 115 -12.74 5.93 24.33
N THR A 116 -13.11 6.05 23.05
CA THR A 116 -14.29 6.84 22.62
C THR A 116 -15.61 6.16 22.98
N GLN A 117 -15.67 4.81 22.98
CA GLN A 117 -16.89 4.05 23.29
C GLN A 117 -17.15 3.90 24.79
N LEU A 118 -16.09 3.85 25.61
CA LEU A 118 -16.20 3.51 27.03
C LEU A 118 -16.45 4.72 27.97
N GLY A 119 -16.47 5.95 27.47
CA GLY A 119 -16.85 7.12 28.27
C GLY A 119 -16.00 7.35 29.54
N PHE A 120 -14.75 6.88 29.55
CA PHE A 120 -13.86 6.98 30.70
C PHE A 120 -13.59 8.43 31.10
N GLY A 121 -13.45 8.68 32.41
CA GLY A 121 -13.16 9.99 33.00
C GLY A 121 -11.79 10.58 32.65
N THR A 122 -10.85 9.78 32.12
CA THR A 122 -9.56 10.24 31.55
C THR A 122 -9.07 9.28 30.47
N LYS A 123 -9.40 9.57 29.20
CA LYS A 123 -8.92 8.90 27.98
C LYS A 123 -7.39 8.65 28.01
N GLU A 124 -6.67 9.55 28.65
CA GLU A 124 -5.21 9.58 28.76
C GLU A 124 -4.62 8.39 29.52
N GLU A 125 -5.26 7.92 30.60
CA GLU A 125 -4.72 6.83 31.41
C GLU A 125 -4.87 5.47 30.70
N ALA A 126 -6.02 5.26 30.04
CA ALA A 126 -6.26 4.07 29.24
C ALA A 126 -5.26 4.00 28.06
N THR A 127 -5.15 5.06 27.25
CA THR A 127 -4.23 5.13 26.11
C THR A 127 -2.77 4.88 26.54
N SER A 128 -2.33 5.46 27.67
CA SER A 128 -0.99 5.23 28.21
C SER A 128 -0.72 3.76 28.51
N LYS A 129 -1.68 3.05 29.11
CA LYS A 129 -1.55 1.62 29.43
C LYS A 129 -1.60 0.71 28.20
N PHE A 130 -2.46 1.03 27.22
CA PHE A 130 -2.44 0.35 25.93
C PHE A 130 -1.09 0.48 25.24
N ASN A 131 -0.46 1.65 25.29
CA ASN A 131 0.85 1.89 24.70
C ASN A 131 1.97 1.11 25.42
N GLU A 132 1.94 1.04 26.76
CA GLU A 132 2.89 0.23 27.54
C GLU A 132 2.76 -1.27 27.25
N LEU A 133 1.52 -1.78 27.24
CA LEU A 133 1.24 -3.18 26.94
C LEU A 133 1.63 -3.50 25.49
N SER A 134 1.37 -2.58 24.56
CA SER A 134 1.69 -2.76 23.14
C SER A 134 3.16 -3.02 22.92
N ARG A 135 4.03 -2.18 23.48
CA ARG A 135 5.48 -2.37 23.38
C ARG A 135 5.91 -3.72 23.94
N THR A 136 5.30 -4.16 25.03
CA THR A 136 5.65 -5.45 25.65
C THR A 136 5.22 -6.64 24.79
N ILE A 137 3.99 -6.62 24.26
CA ILE A 137 3.43 -7.72 23.47
C ILE A 137 4.09 -7.79 22.10
N VAL A 138 4.25 -6.65 21.43
CA VAL A 138 4.95 -6.55 20.14
C VAL A 138 6.33 -7.15 20.24
N ASN A 139 7.16 -6.72 21.21
CA ASN A 139 8.50 -7.27 21.39
C ASN A 139 8.51 -8.79 21.63
N LYS A 140 7.54 -9.33 22.38
CA LYS A 140 7.43 -10.77 22.63
C LYS A 140 6.97 -11.54 21.38
N LYS A 141 6.06 -10.97 20.58
CA LYS A 141 5.43 -11.66 19.45
C LYS A 141 6.15 -11.51 18.12
N LEU A 142 6.94 -10.45 17.93
CA LEU A 142 7.78 -10.29 16.73
C LEU A 142 8.76 -11.45 16.53
N THR A 143 9.20 -12.10 17.61
CA THR A 143 10.05 -13.30 17.51
C THR A 143 9.33 -14.47 16.83
N GLY A 144 8.00 -14.53 16.94
CA GLY A 144 7.13 -15.51 16.29
C GLY A 144 6.78 -15.19 14.83
N ALA A 145 7.22 -14.06 14.29
CA ALA A 145 7.01 -13.75 12.88
C ALA A 145 7.77 -14.74 11.99
N ILE A 146 7.05 -15.37 11.06
CA ILE A 146 7.59 -16.37 10.16
C ILE A 146 8.08 -15.72 8.87
N THR A 147 9.06 -16.34 8.22
CA THR A 147 9.58 -15.87 6.92
C THR A 147 8.72 -16.41 5.78
N ILE A 148 8.26 -15.52 4.90
CA ILE A 148 7.43 -15.87 3.73
C ILE A 148 8.15 -15.65 2.40
N CYS A 149 9.22 -14.84 2.39
CA CYS A 149 10.13 -14.72 1.26
C CYS A 149 11.53 -14.40 1.78
N GLN A 150 12.54 -15.02 1.16
CA GLN A 150 13.94 -14.70 1.43
C GLN A 150 14.74 -14.86 0.15
N GLU A 151 15.35 -13.77 -0.30
CA GLU A 151 16.26 -13.76 -1.44
C GLU A 151 17.62 -13.22 -1.03
N LEU A 152 18.66 -13.62 -1.76
CA LEU A 152 20.03 -13.20 -1.50
C LEU A 152 20.75 -12.94 -2.82
N THR A 153 21.21 -11.70 -3.00
CA THR A 153 22.04 -11.33 -4.14
C THR A 153 23.43 -10.89 -3.68
N MET A 154 24.34 -10.74 -4.64
CA MET A 154 25.69 -10.24 -4.40
C MET A 154 26.03 -9.21 -5.46
N THR A 155 26.60 -8.08 -5.04
CA THR A 155 27.11 -7.06 -5.95
C THR A 155 28.44 -7.47 -6.57
N GLU A 156 28.88 -6.79 -7.63
CA GLU A 156 30.21 -6.97 -8.21
C GLU A 156 31.33 -6.76 -7.17
N ASP A 157 31.11 -5.84 -6.22
CA ASP A 157 31.99 -5.57 -5.07
C ASP A 157 31.96 -6.63 -3.96
N LYS A 158 31.35 -7.79 -4.19
CA LYS A 158 31.22 -8.90 -3.22
C LYS A 158 30.49 -8.51 -1.92
N LYS A 159 29.56 -7.55 -1.97
CA LYS A 159 28.63 -7.28 -0.86
C LYS A 159 27.36 -8.09 -1.06
N TYR A 160 26.93 -8.79 -0.02
CA TYR A 160 25.66 -9.51 -0.02
C TYR A 160 24.52 -8.55 0.29
N ILE A 161 23.41 -8.71 -0.43
CA ILE A 161 22.14 -8.04 -0.18
C ILE A 161 21.10 -9.12 0.09
N ALA A 162 20.57 -9.16 1.31
CA ALA A 162 19.47 -10.03 1.68
C ALA A 162 18.15 -9.26 1.57
N TYR A 163 17.14 -9.89 1.00
CA TYR A 163 15.76 -9.41 0.92
C TYR A 163 14.92 -10.38 1.74
N LEU A 164 14.03 -9.86 2.57
CA LEU A 164 13.23 -10.67 3.47
C LEU A 164 11.82 -10.09 3.54
N ALA A 165 10.81 -10.95 3.48
CA ALA A 165 9.47 -10.64 3.94
C ALA A 165 9.10 -11.60 5.09
N ILE A 166 8.53 -11.03 6.14
CA ILE A 166 8.00 -11.77 7.29
C ILE A 166 6.52 -11.50 7.48
N GLU A 167 5.82 -12.43 8.12
CA GLU A 167 4.43 -12.24 8.52
C GLU A 167 4.16 -12.64 9.96
N LEU A 168 3.13 -12.02 10.54
CA LEU A 168 2.60 -12.30 11.86
C LEU A 168 1.08 -12.32 11.80
N SER A 169 0.46 -13.34 12.38
CA SER A 169 -1.00 -13.48 12.41
C SER A 169 -1.64 -12.36 13.25
N GLY A 170 -2.59 -11.64 12.65
CA GLY A 170 -3.39 -10.64 13.36
C GLY A 170 -4.24 -11.26 14.46
N GLY A 171 -4.83 -12.44 14.22
CA GLY A 171 -5.65 -13.15 15.22
C GLY A 171 -4.85 -13.62 16.43
N GLU A 172 -3.65 -14.20 16.23
CA GLU A 172 -2.78 -14.60 17.35
C GLU A 172 -2.32 -13.39 18.16
N LEU A 173 -2.07 -12.27 17.48
CA LEU A 173 -1.69 -11.02 18.10
C LEU A 173 -2.86 -10.43 18.92
N ALA A 174 -4.07 -10.37 18.37
CA ALA A 174 -5.26 -9.91 19.06
C ALA A 174 -5.53 -10.72 20.34
N ASN A 175 -5.42 -12.05 20.26
CA ASN A 175 -5.55 -12.93 21.43
C ASN A 175 -4.47 -12.62 22.48
N ALA A 176 -3.23 -12.39 22.06
CA ALA A 176 -2.14 -12.05 22.98
C ALA A 176 -2.37 -10.71 23.70
N TYR A 177 -2.95 -9.73 23.00
CA TYR A 177 -3.39 -8.46 23.58
C TYR A 177 -4.47 -8.66 24.63
N VAL A 178 -5.52 -9.43 24.31
CA VAL A 178 -6.58 -9.77 25.25
C VAL A 178 -6.02 -10.46 26.50
N ASP A 179 -5.11 -11.42 26.33
CA ASP A 179 -4.49 -12.12 27.45
C ASP A 179 -3.62 -11.20 28.31
N GLY A 180 -2.90 -10.27 27.68
CA GLY A 180 -2.12 -9.24 28.38
C GLY A 180 -3.00 -8.28 29.19
N LEU A 181 -4.13 -7.84 28.62
CA LEU A 181 -5.09 -6.97 29.31
C LEU A 181 -5.75 -7.67 30.50
N LYS A 182 -6.07 -8.97 30.38
CA LYS A 182 -6.64 -9.78 31.48
C LYS A 182 -5.72 -9.93 32.68
N GLN A 183 -4.40 -9.80 32.49
CA GLN A 183 -3.43 -9.89 33.58
C GLN A 183 -3.29 -8.57 34.35
N ASP A 184 -3.74 -7.44 33.78
CA ASP A 184 -3.72 -6.14 34.44
C ASP A 184 -4.96 -5.99 35.35
N GLU A 185 -4.73 -5.95 36.66
CA GLU A 185 -5.79 -5.91 37.68
C GLU A 185 -6.72 -4.69 37.56
N ARG A 186 -6.27 -3.59 36.93
CA ARG A 186 -7.04 -2.35 36.82
C ARG A 186 -7.98 -2.35 35.61
N ILE A 187 -7.70 -3.16 34.58
CA ILE A 187 -8.49 -3.26 33.34
C ILE A 187 -9.56 -4.37 33.46
N ARG A 188 -9.40 -5.29 34.43
CA ARG A 188 -10.23 -6.51 34.55
C ARG A 188 -11.72 -6.31 34.78
N ALA A 189 -12.15 -5.26 35.47
CA ALA A 189 -13.54 -5.16 35.93
C ALA A 189 -14.50 -4.51 34.91
N GLU A 190 -13.99 -3.65 34.02
CA GLU A 190 -14.83 -2.77 33.19
C GLU A 190 -14.59 -2.93 31.67
N TYR A 191 -13.60 -3.74 31.28
CA TYR A 191 -13.19 -3.83 29.87
C TYR A 191 -13.91 -4.93 29.09
N ASN A 192 -14.45 -4.58 27.91
CA ASN A 192 -15.04 -5.53 26.98
C ASN A 192 -13.98 -6.06 26.00
N TYR A 193 -13.42 -7.23 26.33
CA TYR A 193 -12.39 -7.89 25.52
C TYR A 193 -12.90 -8.35 24.14
N ASP A 194 -14.19 -8.68 24.02
CA ASP A 194 -14.78 -9.09 22.74
C ASP A 194 -14.84 -7.89 21.81
N THR A 195 -15.26 -6.72 22.31
CA THR A 195 -15.25 -5.48 21.52
C THR A 195 -13.84 -5.09 21.06
N PHE A 196 -12.80 -5.30 21.88
CA PHE A 196 -11.42 -5.08 21.44
C PHE A 196 -11.06 -5.95 20.24
N LYS A 197 -11.38 -7.25 20.32
CA LYS A 197 -11.08 -8.20 19.25
C LYS A 197 -11.84 -7.85 17.98
N ASP A 198 -13.14 -7.53 18.09
CA ASP A 198 -13.96 -7.11 16.96
C ASP A 198 -13.40 -5.84 16.31
N THR A 199 -13.02 -4.83 17.12
CA THR A 199 -12.41 -3.58 16.63
C THR A 199 -11.07 -3.85 15.96
N PHE A 200 -10.26 -4.75 16.52
CA PHE A 200 -8.98 -5.12 15.95
C PHE A 200 -9.14 -5.81 14.59
N GLU A 201 -10.06 -6.77 14.50
CA GLU A 201 -10.39 -7.47 13.25
C GLU A 201 -10.98 -6.50 12.21
N GLU A 202 -11.81 -5.54 12.62
CA GLU A 202 -12.34 -4.47 11.78
C GLU A 202 -11.22 -3.58 11.22
N VAL A 203 -10.33 -3.07 12.08
CA VAL A 203 -9.17 -2.26 11.64
C VAL A 203 -8.28 -3.06 10.69
N MET A 204 -8.08 -4.35 10.97
CA MET A 204 -7.34 -5.23 10.07
C MET A 204 -8.03 -5.39 8.72
N SER A 205 -9.36 -5.52 8.70
CA SER A 205 -10.12 -5.67 7.47
C SER A 205 -9.95 -4.50 6.49
N ASN A 206 -9.65 -3.29 7.00
CA ASN A 206 -9.36 -2.10 6.18
C ASN A 206 -8.07 -2.22 5.36
N TYR A 207 -7.16 -3.15 5.70
CA TYR A 207 -6.01 -3.47 4.85
C TYR A 207 -6.36 -4.37 3.66
N ARG A 208 -7.58 -4.92 3.58
CA ARG A 208 -8.04 -5.70 2.41
C ARG A 208 -8.46 -4.81 1.24
N GLU A 209 -8.72 -3.54 1.50
CA GLU A 209 -9.25 -2.58 0.51
C GLU A 209 -8.17 -1.67 -0.11
N GLN A 210 -6.90 -1.84 0.27
CA GLN A 210 -5.73 -1.07 -0.18
C GLN A 210 -4.82 -1.90 -1.08
#